data_AF-A0A931UQ11-F1
#
_entry.id   AF-A0A931UQ11-F1
#
_cell.length_a   1.000
_cell.length_b   1.000
_cell.length_c   1.000
_cell.angle_alpha   90.00
_cell.angle_beta   90.00
_cell.angle_gamma   90.00
#
_symmetry.space_group_name_H-M   'P 1'
#
loop_
_entity.id
_entity.type
_entity.pdbx_description
1 polymer ?
#
loop_
_entity_poly.entity_id
_entity_poly.type
_entity_poly.pdbx_seq_one_letter_code
_entity_poly.pdbx_strand_id
1 'polypeptide(L)'
;MAKRFTVGEANRLLPWLEMLLIEMGGKKLEIERLRAELTEVSKGAVAEGPVAPAVLENLRRLNGTVVEFNQMLEALHDRGIILRDVESGLVDFPAELDGQEAFLCWQLGEKEIGYWHELDAGYAGRKPLPEKGQGPN
;
A
#
# COMPACT_ATOMS: atom_id res chain seq x y z
N MET A 1 -9.19 -8.12 18.70
CA MET A 1 -7.78 -7.78 19.00
C MET A 1 -7.07 -7.57 17.69
N ALA A 2 -6.41 -6.43 17.49
CA ALA A 2 -5.59 -6.20 16.30
C ALA A 2 -4.40 -7.17 16.34
N LYS A 3 -4.06 -7.77 15.19
CA LYS A 3 -2.88 -8.64 15.08
C LYS A 3 -1.64 -7.81 15.37
N ARG A 4 -0.81 -8.29 16.31
CA ARG A 4 0.50 -7.69 16.64
C ARG A 4 1.59 -8.48 15.94
N PHE A 5 2.51 -7.78 15.31
CA PHE A 5 3.64 -8.35 14.61
C PHE A 5 4.92 -8.20 15.42
N THR A 6 5.71 -9.27 15.45
CA THR A 6 7.14 -9.18 15.74
C THR A 6 7.90 -8.72 14.50
N VAL A 7 9.09 -8.12 14.70
CA VAL A 7 10.02 -7.76 13.61
C VAL A 7 10.30 -8.95 12.70
N GLY A 8 10.49 -10.14 13.28
CA GLY A 8 10.73 -11.37 12.52
C GLY A 8 9.53 -11.81 11.67
N GLU A 9 8.30 -11.68 12.16
CA GLU A 9 7.09 -11.98 11.40
C GLU A 9 6.89 -11.01 10.24
N ALA A 10 7.06 -9.73 10.50
CA ALA A 10 6.88 -8.71 9.48
C ALA A 10 7.99 -8.79 8.41
N ASN A 11 9.24 -9.11 8.78
CA ASN A 11 10.33 -9.40 7.83
C ASN A 11 10.03 -10.59 6.91
N ARG A 12 9.33 -11.63 7.39
CA ARG A 12 8.94 -12.78 6.55
C ARG A 12 7.90 -12.43 5.49
N LEU A 13 7.17 -11.33 5.67
CA LEU A 13 6.15 -10.88 4.71
C LEU A 13 6.71 -9.99 3.61
N LEU A 14 7.93 -9.46 3.78
CA LEU A 14 8.51 -8.48 2.85
C LEU A 14 8.61 -8.99 1.40
N PRO A 15 9.04 -10.24 1.10
CA PRO A 15 9.10 -10.69 -0.29
C PRO A 15 7.74 -10.69 -1.00
N TRP A 16 6.68 -11.06 -0.28
CA TRP A 16 5.32 -10.99 -0.80
C TRP A 16 4.84 -9.55 -0.92
N LEU A 17 5.13 -8.72 0.08
CA LEU A 17 4.72 -7.32 0.14
C LEU A 17 5.38 -6.47 -0.94
N GLU A 18 6.66 -6.71 -1.23
CA GLU A 18 7.39 -6.07 -2.31
C GLU A 18 6.73 -6.29 -3.66
N MET A 19 6.41 -7.55 -4.00
CA MET A 19 5.70 -7.89 -5.23
C MET A 19 4.33 -7.22 -5.30
N LEU A 20 3.58 -7.27 -4.19
CA LEU A 20 2.25 -6.68 -4.12
C LEU A 20 2.28 -5.16 -4.33
N LEU A 21 3.18 -4.44 -3.65
CA LEU A 21 3.27 -2.98 -3.74
C LEU A 21 3.73 -2.51 -5.12
N ILE A 22 4.63 -3.25 -5.77
CA ILE A 22 5.02 -2.98 -7.17
C ILE A 22 3.79 -3.10 -8.08
N GLU A 23 3.01 -4.16 -7.91
CA GLU A 23 1.78 -4.38 -8.69
C GLU A 23 0.75 -3.27 -8.42
N MET A 24 0.52 -2.94 -7.15
CA MET A 24 -0.39 -1.85 -6.74
C MET A 24 0.02 -0.51 -7.35
N GLY A 25 1.32 -0.18 -7.36
CA GLY A 25 1.84 1.03 -8.00
C GLY A 25 1.52 1.07 -9.49
N GLY A 26 1.70 -0.06 -10.19
CA GLY A 26 1.33 -0.20 -11.60
C GLY A 26 -0.16 0.00 -11.86
N LYS A 27 -1.03 -0.61 -11.04
CA LYS A 27 -2.49 -0.45 -11.14
C LYS A 27 -2.94 0.97 -10.84
N LYS A 28 -2.33 1.63 -9.86
CA LYS A 28 -2.61 3.05 -9.55
C LYS A 28 -2.33 3.94 -10.76
N LEU A 29 -1.16 3.78 -11.39
CA LEU A 29 -0.80 4.52 -12.60
C LEU A 29 -1.78 4.24 -13.76
N GLU A 30 -2.19 2.99 -13.92
CA GLU A 30 -3.18 2.62 -14.94
C GLU A 30 -4.55 3.26 -14.69
N ILE A 31 -5.02 3.28 -13.44
CA ILE A 31 -6.27 3.95 -13.03
C ILE A 31 -6.20 5.45 -13.36
N GLU A 32 -5.13 6.14 -12.98
CA GLU A 32 -4.97 7.57 -13.23
C GLU A 32 -4.93 7.86 -14.74
N ARG A 33 -4.21 7.04 -15.52
CA ARG A 33 -4.17 7.15 -16.98
C ARG A 33 -5.56 7.02 -17.61
N LEU A 34 -6.32 5.99 -17.24
CA LEU A 34 -7.66 5.74 -17.78
C LEU A 34 -8.64 6.86 -17.38
N ARG A 35 -8.55 7.38 -16.16
CA ARG A 35 -9.36 8.52 -15.71
C ARG A 35 -9.05 9.79 -16.50
N ALA A 36 -7.78 10.07 -16.76
CA ALA A 36 -7.38 11.20 -17.58
C ALA A 36 -7.94 11.08 -19.01
N GLU A 37 -7.78 9.92 -19.65
CA GLU A 37 -8.33 9.66 -20.99
C GLU A 37 -9.85 9.86 -21.06
N LEU A 38 -10.59 9.32 -20.08
CA LEU A 38 -12.05 9.48 -20.01
C LEU A 38 -12.48 10.93 -19.79
N THR A 39 -11.71 11.69 -19.00
CA THR A 39 -11.96 13.10 -18.74
C THR A 39 -11.76 13.94 -19.99
N GLU A 40 -10.69 13.69 -20.76
CA GLU A 40 -10.41 14.42 -22.01
C GLU A 40 -11.48 14.15 -23.07
N VAL A 41 -11.94 12.90 -23.20
CA VAL A 41 -13.06 12.58 -24.11
C VAL A 41 -14.34 13.31 -23.69
N SER A 42 -14.61 13.42 -22.39
CA SER A 42 -15.79 14.11 -21.87
C SER A 42 -15.74 15.64 -22.09
N LYS A 43 -14.54 16.24 -22.11
CA LYS A 43 -14.37 17.68 -22.40
C LYS A 43 -14.49 18.01 -23.90
N GLY A 44 -14.10 17.08 -24.77
CA GLY A 44 -14.16 17.26 -26.24
C GLY A 44 -15.53 16.92 -26.85
N ALA A 45 -16.33 16.10 -26.16
CA ALA A 45 -17.67 15.73 -26.61
C ALA A 45 -18.72 16.70 -26.06
N VAL A 46 -19.19 17.62 -26.90
CA VAL A 46 -20.46 18.33 -26.65
C VAL A 46 -21.57 17.27 -26.58
N ALA A 47 -22.27 17.23 -25.46
CA ALA A 47 -23.05 16.09 -24.99
C ALA A 47 -24.35 15.83 -25.77
N GLU A 48 -24.29 15.46 -27.04
CA GLU A 48 -25.46 14.95 -27.78
C GLU A 48 -25.04 13.82 -28.74
N GLY A 49 -24.99 12.58 -28.23
CA GLY A 49 -24.71 11.39 -29.04
C GLY A 49 -24.46 10.12 -28.21
N PRO A 50 -24.53 8.92 -28.81
CA PRO A 50 -24.20 7.67 -28.14
C PRO A 50 -22.73 7.64 -27.72
N VAL A 51 -22.45 7.06 -26.55
CA VAL A 51 -21.09 6.91 -26.01
C VAL A 51 -20.22 6.11 -26.98
N ALA A 52 -19.04 6.63 -27.33
CA ALA A 52 -18.12 5.96 -28.25
C ALA A 52 -17.65 4.60 -27.69
N PRO A 53 -17.51 3.54 -28.50
CA PRO A 53 -17.07 2.22 -28.04
C PRO A 53 -15.77 2.23 -27.23
N ALA A 54 -14.81 3.08 -27.61
CA ALA A 54 -13.55 3.25 -26.89
C ALA A 54 -13.75 3.76 -25.44
N VAL A 55 -14.76 4.61 -25.20
CA VAL A 55 -15.11 5.09 -23.85
C VAL A 55 -15.68 3.95 -23.02
N LEU A 56 -16.56 3.12 -23.60
CA LEU A 56 -17.11 1.96 -22.91
C LEU A 56 -16.02 0.94 -22.56
N GLU A 57 -15.07 0.71 -23.47
CA GLU A 57 -13.92 -0.16 -23.21
C GLU A 57 -13.03 0.37 -22.09
N ASN A 58 -12.70 1.66 -22.12
CA ASN A 58 -11.92 2.32 -21.08
C ASN A 58 -12.62 2.29 -19.71
N LEU A 59 -13.95 2.48 -19.68
CA LEU A 59 -14.74 2.33 -18.45
C LEU A 59 -14.70 0.89 -17.92
N ARG A 60 -14.85 -0.11 -18.79
CA ARG A 60 -14.75 -1.53 -18.39
C ARG A 60 -13.37 -1.84 -17.82
N ARG A 61 -12.31 -1.37 -18.49
CA ARG A 61 -10.93 -1.57 -18.04
C ARG A 61 -10.69 -0.88 -16.71
N LEU A 62 -11.11 0.37 -16.56
CA LEU A 62 -11.00 1.12 -15.30
C LEU A 62 -11.68 0.38 -14.15
N ASN A 63 -12.90 -0.11 -14.36
CA ASN A 63 -13.62 -0.87 -13.33
C ASN A 63 -12.88 -2.16 -12.96
N GLY A 64 -12.35 -2.90 -13.94
CA GLY A 64 -11.53 -4.09 -13.68
C GLY A 64 -10.27 -3.79 -12.87
N THR A 65 -9.49 -2.79 -13.28
CA THR A 65 -8.27 -2.37 -12.59
C THR A 65 -8.56 -1.89 -11.15
N VAL A 66 -9.67 -1.18 -10.93
CA VAL A 66 -10.09 -0.76 -9.58
C VAL A 66 -10.46 -1.96 -8.70
N VAL A 67 -11.16 -2.96 -9.25
CA VAL A 67 -11.48 -4.19 -8.52
C VAL A 67 -10.21 -4.94 -8.11
N GLU A 68 -9.27 -5.11 -9.03
CA GLU A 68 -7.97 -5.75 -8.74
C GLU A 68 -7.19 -4.98 -7.66
N PHE A 69 -7.15 -3.65 -7.75
CA PHE A 69 -6.51 -2.80 -6.74
C PHE A 69 -7.15 -2.96 -5.36
N ASN A 70 -8.48 -3.01 -5.29
CA ASN A 70 -9.20 -3.22 -4.03
C ASN A 70 -8.94 -4.62 -3.44
N GLN A 71 -8.80 -5.65 -4.27
CA GLN A 71 -8.43 -6.99 -3.80
C GLN A 71 -7.03 -7.00 -3.16
N MET A 72 -6.09 -6.22 -3.69
CA MET A 72 -4.76 -6.08 -3.08
C MET A 72 -4.82 -5.34 -1.73
N LEU A 73 -5.65 -4.30 -1.64
CA LEU A 73 -5.92 -3.62 -0.36
C LEU A 73 -6.53 -4.56 0.68
N GLU A 74 -7.50 -5.38 0.28
CA GLU A 74 -8.10 -6.41 1.13
C GLU A 74 -7.04 -7.42 1.58
N ALA A 75 -6.16 -7.87 0.69
CA ALA A 75 -5.10 -8.82 1.03
C ALA A 75 -4.11 -8.28 2.09
N LEU A 76 -3.84 -6.97 2.09
CA LEU A 76 -3.08 -6.28 3.14
C LEU A 76 -3.86 -6.23 4.45
N HIS A 77 -5.11 -5.79 4.39
CA HIS A 77 -6.00 -5.65 5.54
C HIS A 77 -6.21 -6.99 6.25
N ASP A 78 -6.46 -8.06 5.51
CA ASP A 78 -6.65 -9.42 6.05
C ASP A 78 -5.41 -9.95 6.77
N ARG A 79 -4.23 -9.47 6.39
CA ARG A 79 -2.98 -9.79 7.08
C ARG A 79 -2.74 -8.88 8.27
N GLY A 80 -3.47 -7.78 8.43
CA GLY A 80 -3.28 -6.77 9.46
C GLY A 80 -2.22 -5.72 9.10
N ILE A 81 -1.91 -5.55 7.81
CA ILE A 81 -0.89 -4.60 7.33
C ILE A 81 -1.60 -3.32 6.91
N ILE A 82 -1.06 -2.18 7.32
CA ILE A 82 -1.65 -0.86 7.04
C ILE A 82 -0.85 -0.21 5.92
N LEU A 83 -1.49 0.01 4.78
CA LEU A 83 -0.91 0.80 3.70
C LEU A 83 -0.98 2.29 4.04
N ARG A 84 0.16 2.96 4.06
CA ARG A 84 0.26 4.40 4.36
C ARG A 84 0.37 5.22 3.10
N ASP A 85 1.21 4.77 2.17
CA ASP A 85 1.35 5.40 0.87
C ASP A 85 1.71 4.37 -0.20
N VAL A 86 0.91 4.35 -1.27
CA VAL A 86 1.12 3.45 -2.42
C VAL A 86 2.31 3.92 -3.27
N GLU A 87 2.54 5.23 -3.38
CA GLU A 87 3.56 5.77 -4.30
C GLU A 87 4.98 5.48 -3.82
N SER A 88 5.25 5.72 -2.53
CA SER A 88 6.52 5.35 -1.90
C SER A 88 6.57 3.88 -1.48
N GLY A 89 5.43 3.17 -1.49
CA GLY A 89 5.31 1.81 -0.97
C GLY A 89 5.52 1.74 0.54
N LEU A 90 5.02 2.74 1.27
CA LEU A 90 5.13 2.85 2.72
C LEU A 90 4.00 2.07 3.41
N VAL A 91 4.38 1.18 4.32
CA VAL A 91 3.45 0.37 5.11
C VAL A 91 3.83 0.36 6.59
N ASP A 92 2.81 0.16 7.43
CA ASP A 92 2.94 0.00 8.87
C ASP A 92 2.39 -1.36 9.30
N PHE A 93 3.11 -2.04 10.18
CA PHE A 93 2.68 -3.26 10.85
C PHE A 93 2.38 -2.95 12.32
N PRO A 94 1.15 -3.18 12.81
CA PRO A 94 0.85 -3.03 14.23
C PRO A 94 1.73 -3.97 15.04
N ALA A 95 2.40 -3.46 16.06
CA ALA A 95 3.34 -4.19 16.89
C ALA A 95 3.23 -3.77 18.35
N GLU A 96 4.02 -4.42 19.19
CA GLU A 96 4.24 -4.06 20.58
C GLU A 96 5.75 -4.04 20.83
N LEU A 97 6.27 -2.92 21.35
CA LEU A 97 7.65 -2.79 21.79
C LEU A 97 7.66 -2.47 23.28
N ASP A 98 8.36 -3.27 24.07
CA ASP A 98 8.47 -3.12 25.53
C ASP A 98 7.13 -2.95 26.26
N GLY A 99 6.10 -3.68 25.81
CA GLY A 99 4.74 -3.60 26.38
C GLY A 99 3.95 -2.36 25.97
N GLN A 100 4.44 -1.56 25.02
CA GLN A 100 3.77 -0.39 24.47
C GLN A 100 3.35 -0.63 23.02
N GLU A 101 2.18 -0.13 22.65
CA GLU A 101 1.68 -0.22 21.29
C GLU A 101 2.49 0.66 20.35
N ALA A 102 2.91 0.07 19.22
CA ALA A 102 3.74 0.74 18.23
C ALA A 102 3.43 0.25 16.82
N PHE A 103 4.01 0.91 15.82
CA PHE A 103 4.03 0.44 14.45
C PHE A 103 5.46 0.19 14.00
N LEU A 104 5.68 -0.97 13.39
CA LEU A 104 6.89 -1.21 12.60
C LEU A 104 6.66 -0.63 11.21
N CYS A 105 7.58 0.19 10.74
CA CYS A 105 7.42 0.91 9.50
C CYS A 105 8.40 0.35 8.48
N TRP A 106 7.93 0.14 7.25
CA TRP A 106 8.76 -0.32 6.14
C TRP A 106 8.39 0.38 4.86
N GLN A 107 9.39 0.69 4.05
CA GLN A 107 9.22 1.31 2.75
C GLN A 107 9.80 0.40 1.65
N LEU A 108 9.11 0.34 0.51
CA LEU A 108 9.57 -0.37 -0.68
C LEU A 108 11.03 0.00 -1.03
N GLY A 109 11.88 -1.02 -1.11
CA GLY A 109 13.33 -0.88 -1.32
C GLY A 109 14.19 -1.04 -0.06
N GLU A 110 13.59 -1.00 1.15
CA GLU A 110 14.27 -1.36 2.39
C GLU A 110 14.45 -2.89 2.47
N LYS A 111 15.65 -3.38 2.82
CA LYS A 111 15.94 -4.82 2.88
C LYS A 111 15.23 -5.55 4.01
N GLU A 112 15.02 -4.86 5.13
CA GLU A 112 14.39 -5.37 6.33
C GLU A 112 13.72 -4.23 7.08
N ILE A 113 12.86 -4.57 8.03
CA ILE A 113 12.26 -3.62 8.95
C ILE A 113 13.34 -3.13 9.90
N GLY A 114 13.71 -1.85 9.76
CA GLY A 114 14.69 -1.17 10.60
C GLY A 114 14.12 -0.07 11.48
N TYR A 115 12.84 0.29 11.30
CA TYR A 115 12.24 1.46 11.94
C TYR A 115 10.90 1.14 12.59
N TRP A 116 10.59 1.88 13.65
CA TRP A 116 9.29 1.87 14.31
C TRP A 116 8.87 3.29 14.67
N HIS A 117 7.58 3.49 14.95
CA HIS A 117 7.08 4.73 15.53
C HIS A 117 5.91 4.47 16.49
N GLU A 118 5.68 5.40 17.40
CA GLU A 118 4.51 5.40 18.28
C GLU A 118 3.23 5.71 17.50
N LEU A 119 2.07 5.33 18.06
CA LEU A 119 0.75 5.55 17.46
C LEU A 119 0.51 7.01 17.04
N ASP A 120 0.97 7.97 17.86
CA ASP A 120 0.71 9.40 17.70
C ASP A 120 1.83 10.17 16.98
N ALA A 121 2.96 9.52 16.66
CA ALA A 121 4.16 10.21 16.16
C ALA A 121 4.26 10.28 14.62
N GLY A 122 3.49 9.46 13.90
CA GLY A 122 3.53 9.37 12.43
C GLY A 122 4.93 9.08 11.85
N TYR A 123 5.11 9.30 10.55
CA TYR A 123 6.37 9.01 9.85
C TYR A 123 7.57 9.85 10.33
N ALA A 124 7.33 11.11 10.73
CA ALA A 124 8.36 11.99 11.27
C ALA A 124 8.92 11.51 12.63
N GLY A 125 8.21 10.61 13.31
CA GLY A 125 8.62 9.97 14.55
C GLY A 125 9.34 8.64 14.38
N ARG A 126 9.79 8.27 13.17
CA ARG A 126 10.55 7.03 12.93
C ARG A 126 11.78 6.99 13.82
N LYS A 127 11.78 6.04 14.76
CA LYS A 127 12.92 5.68 15.59
C LYS A 127 13.54 4.42 14.99
N PRO A 128 14.89 4.34 14.91
CA PRO A 128 15.51 3.08 14.57
C PRO A 128 15.07 2.03 15.59
N LEU A 129 14.85 0.81 15.13
CA LEU A 129 14.72 -0.31 16.05
C LEU A 129 16.00 -0.36 16.89
N PRO A 130 15.89 -0.60 18.22
CA PRO A 130 17.07 -0.89 18.99
C PRO A 130 17.79 -2.02 18.27
N GLU A 131 19.06 -1.78 17.91
CA GLU A 131 19.93 -2.80 17.31
C GLU A 131 19.71 -4.08 18.09
N LYS A 132 19.63 -5.23 17.40
CA LYS A 132 19.61 -6.53 18.07
C LYS A 132 20.67 -6.49 19.16
N GLY A 133 20.25 -6.29 20.41
CA GLY A 133 20.97 -6.80 21.54
C GLY A 133 21.12 -8.27 21.19
N GLN A 134 22.35 -8.71 21.02
CA GLN A 134 22.69 -10.07 21.39
C GLN A 134 22.05 -10.28 22.76
N GLY A 135 20.88 -10.94 22.77
CA GLY A 135 20.47 -11.67 23.95
C GLY A 135 21.64 -12.61 24.25
N PRO A 136 22.14 -12.64 25.49
CA PRO A 136 23.33 -13.42 25.80
C PRO A 136 23.02 -14.89 25.59
N ASN A 137 23.70 -15.53 24.63
CA ASN A 137 24.37 -16.81 24.85
C ASN A 137 25.41 -17.06 23.76
#